data_AF-A0A6P8HBF7-F1
#
_entry.id   AF-A0A6P8HBF7-F1
#
_cell.length_a   1.000
_cell.length_b   1.000
_cell.length_c   1.000
_cell.angle_alpha   90.00
_cell.angle_beta   90.00
_cell.angle_gamma   90.00
#
_symmetry.space_group_name_H-M   'P 1'
#
loop_
_entity.id
_entity.type
_entity.pdbx_description
1 polymer ?
#
loop_
_entity_poly.entity_id
_entity_poly.type
_entity_poly.pdbx_seq_one_letter_code
_entity_poly.pdbx_strand_id
1 'polypeptide(L)'
;MAVFPSLLPRLTDDLWFSVDKRLDDDAILAKEEEEYISHLHSIVEKGNDIVPLGKSKESNEGQEDEEEEEEEMEDEDSAEELEDTDDYDDSPSPDAESVEEEVEMMDSSFM
;
A
#
# COMPACT_ATOMS: atom_id res chain seq x y z
N MET A 1 -55.61 -9.63 12.44
CA MET A 1 -54.55 -10.64 12.65
C MET A 1 -53.34 -9.87 13.17
N ALA A 2 -52.90 -10.14 14.40
CA ALA A 2 -51.76 -9.43 14.98
C ALA A 2 -50.47 -10.01 14.40
N VAL A 3 -49.58 -9.15 13.90
CA VAL A 3 -48.27 -9.55 13.38
C VAL A 3 -47.28 -9.45 14.54
N PHE A 4 -46.61 -10.55 14.86
CA PHE A 4 -45.58 -10.58 15.89
C PHE A 4 -44.22 -10.25 15.28
N PRO A 5 -43.35 -9.53 16.02
CA PRO A 5 -42.00 -9.23 15.55
C PRO A 5 -41.12 -10.49 15.53
N SER A 6 -40.07 -10.42 14.71
CA SER A 6 -38.99 -11.42 14.65
C SER A 6 -38.21 -11.46 15.97
N LEU A 7 -37.90 -12.67 16.44
CA LEU A 7 -37.03 -12.93 17.60
C LEU A 7 -35.67 -13.49 17.18
N LEU A 8 -35.35 -13.44 15.89
CA LEU A 8 -34.06 -13.90 15.38
C LEU A 8 -32.96 -12.89 15.74
N PRO A 9 -31.74 -13.36 16.00
CA PRO A 9 -30.60 -12.48 16.23
C PRO A 9 -30.33 -11.62 15.00
N ARG A 10 -29.67 -10.48 15.23
CA ARG A 10 -29.24 -9.58 14.15
C ARG A 10 -28.18 -10.28 13.31
N LEU A 11 -28.25 -10.09 12.00
CA LEU A 11 -27.31 -10.70 11.05
C LEU A 11 -25.91 -10.09 11.16
N THR A 12 -25.82 -8.83 11.55
CA THR A 12 -24.57 -8.11 11.76
C THR A 12 -24.44 -7.69 13.22
N ASP A 13 -23.21 -7.71 13.73
CA ASP A 13 -22.87 -7.27 15.08
C ASP A 13 -21.62 -6.39 14.98
N ASP A 14 -21.66 -5.26 15.68
CA ASP A 14 -20.54 -4.31 15.72
C ASP A 14 -19.30 -4.91 16.41
N LEU A 15 -19.45 -6.01 17.16
CA LEU A 15 -18.33 -6.75 17.76
C LEU A 15 -17.40 -7.38 16.71
N TRP A 16 -17.92 -7.80 15.55
CA TRP A 16 -17.14 -8.50 14.52
C TRP A 16 -17.29 -7.90 13.11
N PHE A 17 -18.22 -6.96 12.92
CA PHE A 17 -18.43 -6.25 11.67
C PHE A 17 -18.80 -4.79 11.93
N SER A 18 -17.80 -3.91 11.78
CA SER A 18 -17.98 -2.46 11.88
C SER A 18 -17.70 -1.82 10.52
N VAL A 19 -18.71 -1.18 9.92
CA VAL A 19 -18.59 -0.53 8.61
C VAL A 19 -17.81 0.79 8.71
N ASP A 20 -18.02 1.54 9.77
CA ASP A 20 -17.44 2.87 9.96
C ASP A 20 -16.61 2.88 11.24
N LYS A 21 -15.35 2.44 11.13
CA LYS A 21 -14.36 2.77 12.14
C LYS A 21 -13.88 4.17 11.81
N ARG A 22 -14.22 5.13 12.66
CA ARG A 22 -13.62 6.47 12.61
C ARG A 22 -12.14 6.34 12.93
N LEU A 23 -11.35 6.24 11.88
CA LEU A 23 -9.91 6.24 11.88
C LEU A 23 -9.47 7.66 11.49
N ASP A 24 -8.32 8.07 12.00
CA ASP A 24 -7.68 9.31 11.60
C ASP A 24 -6.75 8.97 10.43
N ASP A 25 -7.26 9.16 9.21
CA ASP A 25 -6.57 8.73 7.99
C ASP A 25 -5.23 9.46 7.84
N ASP A 26 -5.17 10.74 8.21
CA ASP A 26 -3.95 11.55 8.18
C ASP A 26 -2.87 10.97 9.12
N ALA A 27 -3.28 10.54 10.31
CA ALA A 27 -2.35 9.95 11.27
C ALA A 27 -1.84 8.57 10.83
N ILE A 28 -2.66 7.80 10.11
CA ILE A 28 -2.25 6.51 9.54
C ILE A 28 -1.27 6.74 8.40
N LEU A 29 -1.58 7.67 7.51
CA LEU A 29 -0.74 8.00 6.36
C LEU A 29 0.63 8.51 6.83
N ALA A 30 0.67 9.47 7.75
CA ALA A 30 1.92 10.00 8.28
C ALA A 30 2.81 8.92 8.91
N LYS A 31 2.20 7.91 9.57
CA LYS A 31 2.93 6.78 10.13
C LYS A 31 3.54 5.89 9.04
N GLU A 32 2.79 5.62 7.98
CA GLU A 32 3.26 4.83 6.85
C GLU A 32 4.41 5.53 6.11
N GLU A 33 4.30 6.84 5.90
CA GLU A 33 5.36 7.66 5.31
C GLU A 33 6.63 7.66 6.16
N GLU A 34 6.51 7.81 7.50
CA GLU A 34 7.65 7.75 8.41
C GLU A 34 8.36 6.39 8.34
N GLU A 35 7.60 5.30 8.34
CA GLU A 35 8.15 3.94 8.20
C GLU A 35 8.89 3.77 6.86
N TYR A 36 8.32 4.29 5.78
CA TYR A 36 8.93 4.24 4.45
C TYR A 36 10.23 5.06 4.39
N ILE A 37 10.24 6.28 4.93
CA ILE A 37 11.43 7.12 5.00
C ILE A 37 12.52 6.44 5.84
N SER A 38 12.16 5.86 6.98
CA SER A 38 13.11 5.10 7.81
C SER A 38 13.67 3.88 7.07
N HIS A 39 12.87 3.23 6.22
CA HIS A 39 13.32 2.11 5.40
C HIS A 39 14.35 2.57 4.35
N LEU A 40 14.09 3.67 3.65
CA LEU A 40 15.01 4.26 2.69
C LEU A 40 16.33 4.66 3.34
N HIS A 41 16.27 5.32 4.50
CA HIS A 41 17.46 5.70 5.26
C HIS A 41 18.30 4.47 5.63
N SER A 42 17.65 3.39 6.08
CA SER A 42 18.34 2.13 6.37
C SER A 42 19.00 1.50 5.14
N ILE A 43 18.49 1.73 3.93
CA ILE A 43 19.10 1.25 2.69
C ILE A 43 20.33 2.09 2.36
N VAL A 44 20.21 3.41 2.43
CA VAL A 44 21.30 4.36 2.12
C VAL A 44 22.46 4.17 3.10
N GLU A 45 22.18 4.07 4.39
CA GLU A 45 23.22 3.90 5.41
C GLU A 45 23.87 2.51 5.40
N LYS A 46 23.28 1.55 4.67
CA LYS A 46 23.69 0.15 4.74
C LYS A 46 25.14 -0.02 4.26
N GLY A 47 26.04 -0.27 5.21
CA GLY A 47 27.44 -0.53 4.94
C GLY A 47 28.31 0.73 4.77
N ASN A 48 27.77 1.92 5.07
CA ASN A 48 28.55 3.16 5.08
C ASN A 48 29.68 3.12 6.13
N ASP A 49 29.51 2.35 7.20
CA ASP A 49 30.51 2.14 8.25
C ASP A 49 31.63 1.15 7.86
N ILE A 50 31.49 0.45 6.72
CA ILE A 50 32.42 -0.58 6.28
C ILE A 50 33.59 0.06 5.53
N VAL A 51 34.76 0.02 6.17
CA VAL A 51 36.01 0.46 5.55
C VAL A 51 36.41 -0.53 4.44
N PRO A 52 36.61 -0.06 3.20
CA PRO A 52 37.02 -0.95 2.12
C PRO A 52 38.42 -1.53 2.36
N LEU A 53 38.63 -2.76 1.86
CA LEU A 53 39.89 -3.47 2.02
C LEU A 53 41.06 -2.64 1.43
N GLY A 54 42.11 -2.45 2.24
CA GLY A 54 43.30 -1.70 1.84
C GLY A 54 43.22 -0.18 2.09
N LYS A 55 42.12 0.33 2.65
CA LYS A 55 42.02 1.72 3.15
C LYS A 55 42.08 1.76 4.67
N SER A 56 42.69 2.81 5.23
CA SER A 56 42.59 3.13 6.65
C SER A 56 41.35 3.98 6.90
N LYS A 57 40.77 3.90 8.12
CA LYS A 57 39.60 4.70 8.54
C LYS A 57 39.78 6.20 8.29
N GLU A 58 40.99 6.70 8.46
CA GLU A 58 41.39 8.11 8.24
C GLU A 58 41.26 8.59 6.78
N SER A 59 41.19 7.67 5.80
CA SER A 59 41.02 8.03 4.38
C SER A 59 39.55 8.12 3.93
N ASN A 60 38.59 7.74 4.79
CA ASN A 60 37.17 7.63 4.43
C ASN A 60 36.35 8.90 4.71
N GLU A 61 36.94 9.91 5.37
CA GLU A 61 36.25 11.15 5.80
C GLU A 61 36.02 12.15 4.64
N GLY A 62 36.30 11.77 3.39
CA GLY A 62 36.30 12.69 2.24
C GLY A 62 35.40 12.28 1.07
N GLN A 63 34.50 11.31 1.25
CA GLN A 63 33.40 11.11 0.31
C GLN A 63 32.24 11.95 0.83
N GLU A 64 32.37 13.26 0.61
CA GLU A 64 31.34 14.26 0.90
C GLU A 64 30.07 13.85 0.16
N ASP A 65 28.96 13.89 0.89
CA ASP A 65 27.61 13.69 0.41
C ASP A 65 27.42 14.47 -0.90
N GLU A 66 27.25 13.75 -2.02
CA GLU A 66 26.62 14.35 -3.19
C GLU A 66 25.18 14.62 -2.75
N GLU A 67 24.91 15.85 -2.28
CA GLU A 67 23.56 16.34 -2.04
C GLU A 67 22.76 16.08 -3.32
N GLU A 68 21.98 15.00 -3.35
CA GLU A 68 21.02 14.74 -4.42
C GLU A 68 20.05 15.92 -4.40
N GLU A 69 20.16 16.82 -5.38
CA GLU A 69 19.21 17.92 -5.59
C GLU A 69 17.81 17.29 -5.63
N GLU A 70 16.98 17.61 -4.61
CA GLU A 70 15.57 17.24 -4.59
C GLU A 70 14.93 17.82 -5.86
N GLU A 71 14.75 16.99 -6.90
CA GLU A 71 14.00 17.41 -8.07
C GLU A 71 12.55 17.62 -7.62
N GLU A 72 12.18 18.89 -7.46
CA GLU A 72 10.80 19.33 -7.24
C GLU A 72 9.95 18.75 -8.37
N MET A 73 9.23 17.67 -8.07
CA MET A 73 8.22 17.09 -8.96
C MET A 73 7.10 18.12 -9.06
N GLU A 74 7.20 19.00 -10.06
CA GLU A 74 6.13 19.92 -10.44
C GLU A 74 4.94 19.04 -10.87
N ASP A 75 3.98 18.91 -9.97
CA ASP A 75 2.72 18.20 -10.16
C ASP A 75 1.95 18.94 -11.26
N GLU A 76 2.24 18.60 -12.52
CA GLU A 76 1.43 19.00 -13.66
C GLU A 76 0.08 18.31 -13.48
N ASP A 77 -0.84 19.02 -12.82
CA ASP A 77 -2.30 18.84 -12.88
C ASP A 77 -2.72 18.73 -14.35
N SER A 78 -2.52 17.55 -14.94
CA SER A 78 -3.03 17.17 -16.24
C SER A 78 -4.50 16.87 -16.06
N ALA A 79 -5.29 17.93 -15.91
CA ALA A 79 -6.72 17.94 -16.11
C ALA A 79 -7.02 17.65 -17.59
N GLU A 80 -6.77 16.41 -18.03
CA GLU A 80 -7.44 15.87 -19.19
C GLU A 80 -8.88 15.59 -18.76
N GLU A 81 -9.74 16.55 -19.10
CA GLU A 81 -11.20 16.46 -19.05
C GLU A 81 -11.60 15.19 -19.83
N LEU A 82 -11.83 14.09 -19.11
CA LEU A 82 -12.35 12.86 -19.68
C LEU A 82 -13.77 13.15 -20.18
N GLU A 83 -13.85 13.36 -21.50
CA GLU A 83 -15.08 13.46 -22.26
C GLU A 83 -15.95 12.23 -21.97
N ASP A 84 -17.11 12.50 -21.37
CA ASP A 84 -18.17 11.57 -21.02
C ASP A 84 -18.66 10.83 -22.28
N THR A 85 -18.01 9.71 -22.62
CA THR A 85 -18.48 8.79 -23.66
C THR A 85 -19.38 7.73 -23.02
N ASP A 86 -20.59 8.17 -22.72
CA ASP A 86 -21.70 7.31 -22.29
C ASP A 86 -22.16 6.48 -23.50
N ASP A 87 -21.44 5.40 -23.79
CA ASP A 87 -21.75 4.45 -24.88
C ASP A 87 -21.58 3.01 -24.38
N TYR A 88 -22.24 2.69 -23.25
CA TYR A 88 -22.51 1.30 -22.88
C TYR A 88 -23.74 0.79 -23.65
N ASP A 89 -23.43 0.29 -24.85
CA ASP A 89 -24.28 -0.58 -25.66
C ASP A 89 -24.64 -1.86 -24.87
N ASP A 90 -25.93 -2.07 -24.70
CA ASP A 90 -26.59 -3.22 -24.12
C ASP A 90 -26.23 -4.50 -24.90
N SER A 91 -25.39 -5.37 -24.33
CA SER A 91 -25.21 -6.75 -24.82
C SER A 91 -24.72 -7.72 -23.75
N PRO A 92 -25.18 -8.99 -23.79
CA PRO A 92 -25.56 -9.76 -22.60
C PRO A 92 -24.40 -10.44 -21.85
N SER A 93 -24.61 -10.60 -20.54
CA SER A 93 -23.85 -11.43 -19.60
C SER A 93 -23.40 -12.77 -20.20
N PRO A 94 -22.08 -13.07 -20.25
CA PRO A 94 -21.64 -14.45 -20.37
C PRO A 94 -21.86 -15.16 -19.04
N ASP A 95 -22.59 -16.26 -19.16
CA ASP A 95 -22.94 -17.24 -18.15
C ASP A 95 -21.77 -17.67 -17.25
N ALA A 96 -22.12 -18.04 -16.02
CA ALA A 96 -21.23 -18.56 -15.01
C ALA A 96 -20.61 -19.90 -15.44
N GLU A 97 -19.29 -19.96 -15.61
CA GLU A 97 -18.54 -21.15 -15.29
C GLU A 97 -17.28 -20.80 -14.49
N SER A 98 -17.29 -21.31 -13.26
CA SER A 98 -16.24 -21.28 -12.25
C SER A 98 -14.93 -21.83 -12.83
N VAL A 99 -13.89 -20.99 -12.95
CA VAL A 99 -12.51 -21.46 -13.01
C VAL A 99 -12.02 -21.54 -11.57
N GLU A 100 -12.08 -22.74 -11.01
CA GLU A 100 -11.39 -23.05 -9.75
C GLU A 100 -9.89 -23.12 -10.05
N GLU A 101 -9.20 -22.00 -9.84
CA GLU A 101 -7.74 -21.96 -9.83
C GLU A 101 -7.27 -22.31 -8.40
N GLU A 102 -6.88 -23.56 -8.20
CA GLU A 102 -6.18 -23.99 -6.98
C GLU A 102 -4.82 -23.27 -6.91
N VAL A 103 -4.73 -22.25 -6.06
CA VAL A 103 -3.45 -21.62 -5.71
C VAL A 103 -2.69 -22.57 -4.78
N GLU A 104 -1.78 -23.35 -5.35
CA GLU A 104 -0.84 -24.20 -4.61
C GLU A 104 0.11 -23.30 -3.80
N MET A 105 -0.11 -23.23 -2.48
CA MET A 105 0.73 -22.45 -1.58
C MET A 105 2.12 -23.09 -1.54
N MET A 106 3.10 -22.44 -2.16
CA MET A 106 4.50 -22.85 -2.10
C MET A 106 4.96 -22.83 -0.64
N ASP A 107 5.18 -24.04 -0.10
CA ASP A 107 5.67 -24.31 1.25
C ASP A 107 6.91 -23.45 1.54
N SER A 108 6.76 -22.43 2.39
CA SER A 108 7.87 -21.67 2.94
C SER A 108 8.55 -22.50 4.01
N SER A 109 9.43 -23.39 3.59
CA SER A 109 10.39 -24.07 4.46
C SER A 109 11.75 -24.12 3.80
N PHE A 110 12.40 -22.96 3.69
CA PHE A 110 13.86 -22.89 3.76
C PHE A 110 14.24 -22.11 5.02
N MET A 111 14.47 -22.86 6.10
CA MET A 111 15.32 -22.47 7.23
C MET A 111 15.85 -23.74 7.88
#